data_AF-S4P1P7-F1
#
_entry.id   AF-S4P1P7-F1
#
_cell.length_a   1.000
_cell.length_b   1.000
_cell.length_c   1.000
_cell.angle_alpha   90.00
_cell.angle_beta   90.00
_cell.angle_gamma   90.00
#
_symmetry.space_group_name_H-M   'P 1'
#
loop_
_entity.id
_entity.type
_entity.pdbx_description
1 polymer ?
#
loop_
_entity_poly.entity_id
_entity_poly.type
_entity_poly.pdbx_seq_one_letter_code
_entity_poly.pdbx_strand_id
1 'polypeptide(L)'
;MPYRRRFSAKMPDFDDEVTVVDVYDLASDIGKECEIIIEKYGPEAVTALLPKVINALELLENLAVRNEKENQALHELTAKISQLENDKIEKAEYRQRFEKEIEAIEEQWRTESAELVTAVARLQDENKRLRRTINSPADGTSAPPSPAREHDQEVLSRLSSTAEKQRSTLRHQELQLQEKQQLIDSLTSQVEKLAQVSRDLRRKHKQLQNQMRLVCEERTELSAIVQSQQRDITTLQQSDAHNK
;
A
#
# COMPACT_ATOMS: atom_id res chain seq x y z
N MET A 1 -21.77 -3.70 -17.46
CA MET A 1 -22.30 -4.06 -16.13
C MET A 1 -21.40 -3.44 -15.07
N PRO A 2 -21.84 -2.43 -14.30
CA PRO A 2 -21.00 -1.85 -13.27
C PRO A 2 -21.09 -2.71 -12.01
N TYR A 3 -19.94 -3.18 -11.52
CA TYR A 3 -19.85 -3.85 -10.22
C TYR A 3 -20.18 -2.83 -9.13
N ARG A 4 -21.38 -2.96 -8.55
CA ARG A 4 -21.77 -2.27 -7.32
C ARG A 4 -20.72 -2.60 -6.26
N ARG A 5 -19.95 -1.60 -5.81
CA ARG A 5 -19.18 -1.70 -4.56
C ARG A 5 -20.16 -2.10 -3.46
N ARG A 6 -20.00 -3.31 -2.92
CA ARG A 6 -20.63 -3.66 -1.65
C ARG A 6 -20.07 -2.69 -0.63
N PHE A 7 -20.95 -1.88 -0.05
CA PHE A 7 -20.64 -1.12 1.15
C PHE A 7 -20.06 -2.11 2.16
N SER A 8 -18.84 -1.85 2.62
CA SER A 8 -18.30 -2.49 3.81
C SER A 8 -19.19 -2.04 4.96
N ALA A 9 -20.17 -2.88 5.30
CA ALA A 9 -20.86 -2.74 6.56
C ALA A 9 -19.78 -2.94 7.61
N LYS A 10 -19.43 -1.87 8.32
CA LYS A 10 -18.73 -2.01 9.61
C LYS A 10 -19.57 -3.01 10.40
N MET A 11 -19.01 -4.20 10.61
CA MET A 11 -19.49 -5.11 11.64
C MET A 11 -19.49 -4.28 12.93
N PRO A 12 -20.61 -4.14 13.63
CA PRO A 12 -20.60 -3.48 14.91
C PRO A 12 -19.62 -4.23 15.81
N ASP A 13 -18.73 -3.50 16.50
CA ASP A 13 -17.91 -4.03 17.57
C ASP A 13 -18.88 -4.72 18.56
N PHE A 14 -18.87 -6.05 18.58
CA PHE A 14 -19.46 -6.82 19.65
C PHE A 14 -18.47 -6.75 20.81
N ASP A 15 -18.50 -5.64 21.54
CA ASP A 15 -17.58 -5.33 22.65
C ASP A 15 -17.87 -6.14 23.93
N ASP A 16 -18.69 -7.20 23.86
CA ASP A 16 -18.95 -8.14 24.96
C ASP A 16 -18.94 -9.58 24.41
N GLU A 17 -17.80 -10.03 23.91
CA GLU A 17 -17.59 -11.46 23.64
C GLU A 17 -17.36 -12.17 24.98
N VAL A 18 -18.35 -12.98 25.40
CA VAL A 18 -18.24 -13.82 26.60
C VAL A 18 -17.09 -14.81 26.40
N THR A 19 -16.02 -14.60 27.16
CA THR A 19 -14.83 -15.45 27.15
C THR A 19 -14.99 -16.60 28.13
N VAL A 20 -14.11 -17.59 27.99
CA VAL A 20 -14.04 -18.69 28.94
C VAL A 20 -13.77 -18.19 30.37
N VAL A 21 -12.99 -17.11 30.51
CA VAL A 21 -12.68 -16.48 31.80
C VAL A 21 -13.93 -15.93 32.47
N ASP A 22 -14.80 -15.27 31.70
CA ASP A 22 -16.06 -14.70 32.21
C ASP A 22 -17.00 -15.80 32.75
N VAL A 23 -16.99 -17.00 32.12
CA VAL A 23 -17.75 -18.16 32.59
C VAL A 23 -17.22 -18.68 33.92
N TYR A 24 -15.90 -18.71 34.11
CA TYR A 24 -15.27 -19.12 35.37
C TYR A 24 -15.52 -18.12 36.51
N ASP A 25 -15.47 -16.82 36.22
CA ASP A 25 -15.79 -15.78 37.21
C ASP A 25 -17.26 -15.86 37.63
N LEU A 26 -18.17 -16.03 36.66
CA LEU A 26 -19.59 -16.24 36.94
C LEU A 26 -19.83 -17.53 37.75
N ALA A 27 -19.15 -18.63 37.44
CA ALA A 27 -19.23 -19.88 38.20
C ALA A 27 -18.76 -19.70 39.65
N SER A 28 -17.70 -18.92 39.87
CA SER A 28 -17.18 -18.59 41.21
C SER A 28 -18.20 -17.83 42.03
N ASP A 29 -18.82 -16.80 41.45
CA ASP A 29 -19.82 -15.99 42.15
C ASP A 29 -21.11 -16.79 42.42
N ILE A 30 -21.57 -17.60 41.46
CA ILE A 30 -22.69 -18.53 41.69
C ILE A 30 -22.36 -19.55 42.80
N GLY A 31 -21.11 -20.03 42.86
CA GLY A 31 -20.63 -20.93 43.90
C GLY A 31 -20.73 -20.32 45.30
N LYS A 32 -20.25 -19.08 45.48
CA LYS A 32 -20.34 -18.34 46.75
C LYS A 32 -21.80 -18.15 47.21
N GLU A 33 -22.69 -17.80 46.28
CA GLU A 33 -24.12 -17.67 46.61
C GLU A 33 -24.75 -19.02 47.00
N CYS A 34 -24.36 -20.11 46.34
CA CYS A 34 -24.79 -21.46 46.72
C CYS A 34 -24.29 -21.84 48.12
N GLU A 35 -23.05 -21.47 48.49
CA GLU A 35 -22.51 -21.70 49.84
C GLU A 35 -23.34 -20.98 50.91
N ILE A 36 -23.69 -19.71 50.70
CA ILE A 36 -24.54 -18.94 51.63
C ILE A 36 -25.91 -19.63 51.81
N ILE A 37 -26.49 -20.17 50.74
CA ILE A 37 -27.77 -20.89 50.81
C ILE A 37 -27.61 -22.19 51.61
N ILE A 38 -26.53 -22.95 51.38
CA ILE A 38 -26.23 -24.18 52.11
C ILE A 38 -26.07 -23.89 53.61
N GLU A 39 -25.34 -22.84 53.99
CA GLU A 39 -25.14 -22.46 55.39
C GLU A 39 -26.44 -22.11 56.10
N LYS A 40 -27.37 -21.42 55.43
CA LYS A 40 -28.64 -20.97 56.05
C LYS A 40 -29.75 -22.02 56.03
N TYR A 41 -29.85 -22.80 54.96
CA TYR A 41 -31.01 -23.66 54.70
C TYR A 41 -30.66 -25.16 54.62
N GLY A 42 -29.38 -25.49 54.79
CA GLY A 42 -28.87 -26.85 54.64
C GLY A 42 -28.65 -27.23 53.17
N PRO A 43 -27.87 -28.31 52.91
CA PRO A 43 -27.46 -28.70 51.56
C PRO A 43 -28.65 -29.10 50.66
N GLU A 44 -29.73 -29.63 51.24
CA GLU A 44 -30.90 -30.09 50.48
C GLU A 44 -31.65 -29.00 49.73
N ALA A 45 -31.45 -27.74 50.11
CA ALA A 45 -32.00 -26.60 49.39
C ALA A 45 -31.44 -26.47 47.97
N VAL A 46 -30.21 -26.94 47.71
CA VAL A 46 -29.51 -26.78 46.42
C VAL A 46 -29.16 -28.10 45.73
N THR A 47 -29.29 -29.26 46.40
CA THR A 47 -28.92 -30.58 45.86
C THR A 47 -29.49 -30.87 44.46
N ALA A 48 -30.74 -30.49 44.19
CA ALA A 48 -31.38 -30.70 42.88
C ALA A 48 -31.11 -29.58 41.85
N LEU A 49 -30.65 -28.41 42.31
CA LEU A 49 -30.38 -27.24 41.48
C LEU A 49 -28.94 -27.23 40.96
N LEU A 50 -27.97 -27.54 41.81
CA LEU A 50 -26.54 -27.54 41.48
C LEU A 50 -26.20 -28.31 40.18
N PRO A 51 -26.70 -29.53 39.94
CA PRO A 51 -26.42 -30.25 38.70
C PRO A 51 -26.93 -29.52 37.45
N LYS A 52 -28.04 -28.78 37.54
CA LYS A 52 -28.58 -28.01 36.41
C LYS A 52 -27.77 -26.75 36.14
N VAL A 53 -27.29 -26.10 37.20
CA VAL A 53 -26.41 -24.94 37.13
C VAL A 53 -25.08 -25.34 36.50
N ILE A 54 -24.48 -26.45 36.95
CA ILE A 54 -23.24 -26.99 36.38
C ILE A 54 -23.42 -27.28 34.88
N ASN A 55 -24.48 -28.00 34.49
CA ASN A 55 -24.73 -28.30 33.07
C ASN A 55 -24.93 -27.03 32.22
N ALA A 56 -25.56 -25.99 32.77
CA ALA A 56 -25.72 -24.71 32.07
C ALA A 56 -24.38 -23.98 31.91
N LEU A 57 -23.52 -23.99 32.95
CA LEU A 57 -22.18 -23.40 32.90
C LEU A 57 -21.26 -24.17 31.94
N GLU A 58 -21.32 -25.51 31.93
CA GLU A 58 -20.59 -26.34 30.97
C GLU A 58 -21.01 -26.06 29.52
N LEU A 59 -22.32 -25.89 29.27
CA LEU A 59 -22.81 -25.51 27.94
C LEU A 59 -22.31 -24.11 27.54
N LEU A 60 -22.30 -23.16 28.48
CA LEU A 60 -21.82 -21.81 28.25
C LEU A 60 -20.30 -21.78 27.97
N GLU A 61 -19.51 -22.55 28.72
CA GLU A 61 -18.07 -22.72 28.48
C GLU A 61 -17.82 -23.26 27.08
N ASN A 62 -18.54 -24.31 26.67
CA ASN A 62 -18.42 -24.87 25.32
C ASN A 62 -18.75 -23.84 24.23
N LEU A 63 -19.75 -22.99 24.45
CA LEU A 63 -20.09 -21.91 23.53
C LEU A 63 -19.02 -20.82 23.50
N ALA A 64 -18.46 -20.44 24.66
CA ALA A 64 -17.38 -19.46 24.77
C ALA A 64 -16.11 -19.94 24.05
N VAL A 65 -15.65 -21.19 24.31
CA VAL A 65 -14.51 -21.81 23.62
C VAL A 65 -14.72 -21.82 22.11
N ARG A 66 -15.92 -22.19 21.67
CA ARG A 66 -16.25 -22.24 20.25
C ARG A 66 -16.23 -20.84 19.62
N ASN A 67 -16.75 -19.84 20.33
CA ASN A 67 -16.77 -18.45 19.88
C ASN A 67 -15.33 -17.91 19.72
N GLU A 68 -14.47 -18.09 20.72
CA GLU A 68 -13.05 -17.71 20.65
C GLU A 68 -12.35 -18.34 19.43
N LYS A 69 -12.59 -19.62 19.17
CA LYS A 69 -12.04 -20.32 18.00
C LYS A 69 -12.56 -19.78 16.68
N GLU A 70 -13.87 -19.51 16.59
CA GLU A 70 -14.48 -18.92 15.38
C GLU A 70 -13.95 -17.50 15.14
N ASN A 71 -13.77 -16.70 16.19
CA ASN A 71 -13.22 -15.34 16.10
C ASN A 71 -11.75 -15.33 15.72
N GLN A 72 -10.97 -16.28 16.22
CA GLN A 72 -9.58 -16.47 15.80
C GLN A 72 -9.52 -16.82 14.31
N ALA A 73 -10.37 -17.73 13.83
CA ALA A 73 -10.45 -18.06 12.41
C ALA A 73 -10.90 -16.87 11.54
N LEU A 74 -11.86 -16.06 12.02
CA LEU A 74 -12.28 -14.83 11.35
C LEU A 74 -11.15 -13.81 11.26
N HIS A 75 -10.37 -13.63 12.33
CA HIS A 75 -9.19 -12.76 12.34
C HIS A 75 -8.14 -13.24 11.33
N GLU A 76 -7.82 -14.53 11.30
CA GLU A 76 -6.88 -15.12 10.35
C GLU A 76 -7.34 -14.95 8.90
N LEU A 77 -8.62 -15.20 8.62
CA LEU A 77 -9.19 -15.02 7.28
C LEU A 77 -9.18 -13.55 6.86
N THR A 78 -9.51 -12.63 7.78
CA THR A 78 -9.49 -11.18 7.51
C THR A 78 -8.07 -10.71 7.22
N ALA A 79 -7.09 -11.16 8.00
CA ALA A 79 -5.68 -10.89 7.74
C ALA A 79 -5.23 -11.45 6.39
N LYS A 80 -5.69 -12.65 6.02
CA LYS A 80 -5.37 -13.27 4.73
C LYS A 80 -5.99 -12.52 3.55
N ILE A 81 -7.23 -12.06 3.68
CA ILE A 81 -7.89 -11.23 2.67
C ILE A 81 -7.09 -9.94 2.46
N SER A 82 -6.75 -9.23 3.54
CA SER A 82 -5.96 -8.01 3.48
C SER A 82 -4.60 -8.24 2.79
N GLN A 83 -3.92 -9.34 3.11
CA GLN A 83 -2.68 -9.73 2.43
C GLN A 83 -2.89 -9.94 0.92
N LEU A 84 -3.91 -10.71 0.52
CA LEU A 84 -4.18 -11.02 -0.88
C LEU A 84 -4.61 -9.79 -1.68
N GLU A 85 -5.33 -8.86 -1.06
CA GLU A 85 -5.70 -7.58 -1.68
C GLU A 85 -4.47 -6.72 -1.95
N ASN A 86 -3.53 -6.64 -1.00
CA ASN A 86 -2.25 -5.94 -1.19
C ASN A 86 -1.42 -6.60 -2.30
N ASP A 87 -1.25 -7.92 -2.27
CA ASP A 87 -0.51 -8.66 -3.32
C ASP A 87 -1.13 -8.44 -4.71
N LYS A 88 -2.47 -8.34 -4.80
CA LYS A 88 -3.19 -8.07 -6.05
C LYS A 88 -2.89 -6.67 -6.57
N ILE A 89 -2.87 -5.67 -5.69
CA ILE A 89 -2.54 -4.27 -6.03
C ILE A 89 -1.09 -4.19 -6.51
N GLU A 90 -0.14 -4.74 -5.76
CA GLU A 90 1.28 -4.74 -6.13
C GLU A 90 1.53 -5.40 -7.49
N LYS A 91 0.89 -6.56 -7.75
CA LYS A 91 0.98 -7.22 -9.06
C LYS A 91 0.37 -6.39 -10.19
N ALA A 92 -0.69 -5.62 -9.91
CA ALA A 92 -1.30 -4.74 -10.91
C ALA A 92 -0.40 -3.54 -11.21
N GLU A 93 0.20 -2.93 -10.19
CA GLU A 93 1.17 -1.84 -10.35
C GLU A 93 2.42 -2.31 -11.10
N TYR A 94 2.93 -3.49 -10.77
CA TYR A 94 4.04 -4.11 -11.49
C TYR A 94 3.69 -4.23 -12.98
N ARG A 95 2.58 -4.92 -13.32
CA ARG A 95 2.13 -5.05 -14.71
C ARG A 95 2.01 -3.71 -15.44
N GLN A 96 1.43 -2.70 -14.79
CA GLN A 96 1.30 -1.36 -15.37
C GLN A 96 2.68 -0.72 -15.65
N ARG A 97 3.67 -0.92 -14.78
CA ARG A 97 5.04 -0.43 -15.02
C ARG A 97 5.70 -1.13 -16.20
N PHE A 98 5.56 -2.46 -16.29
CA PHE A 98 6.08 -3.22 -17.44
C PHE A 98 5.43 -2.80 -18.75
N GLU A 99 4.11 -2.59 -18.77
CA GLU A 99 3.40 -2.13 -19.95
C GLU A 99 3.92 -0.77 -20.43
N LYS A 100 4.11 0.19 -19.51
CA LYS A 100 4.72 1.50 -19.83
C LYS A 100 6.16 1.39 -20.32
N GLU A 101 6.95 0.47 -19.77
CA GLU A 101 8.33 0.24 -20.22
C GLU A 101 8.37 -0.32 -21.64
N ILE A 102 7.47 -1.25 -21.96
CA ILE A 102 7.32 -1.78 -23.33
C ILE A 102 6.89 -0.67 -24.29
N GLU A 103 5.87 0.12 -23.94
CA GLU A 103 5.41 1.25 -24.76
C GLU A 103 6.56 2.26 -25.03
N ALA A 104 7.39 2.53 -24.02
CA ALA A 104 8.54 3.42 -24.17
C ALA A 104 9.61 2.85 -25.13
N ILE A 105 9.91 1.55 -25.02
CA ILE A 105 10.85 0.87 -25.91
C ILE A 105 10.31 0.87 -27.35
N GLU A 106 9.02 0.62 -27.54
CA GLU A 106 8.40 0.65 -28.87
C GLU A 106 8.45 2.04 -29.50
N GLU A 107 8.16 3.09 -28.73
CA GLU A 107 8.22 4.46 -29.22
C GLU A 107 9.65 4.90 -29.54
N GLN A 108 10.62 4.51 -28.70
CA GLN A 108 12.04 4.72 -28.99
C GLN A 108 12.43 4.02 -30.29
N TRP A 109 12.05 2.75 -30.47
CA TRP A 109 12.34 1.99 -31.69
C TRP A 109 11.71 2.63 -32.94
N ARG A 110 10.46 3.13 -32.86
CA ARG A 110 9.82 3.86 -33.96
C ARG A 110 10.59 5.13 -34.31
N THR A 111 11.01 5.89 -33.29
CA THR A 111 11.76 7.13 -33.47
C THR A 111 13.09 6.86 -34.14
N GLU A 112 13.88 5.91 -33.61
CA GLU A 112 15.16 5.50 -34.19
C GLU A 112 15.00 4.99 -35.63
N SER A 113 13.96 4.19 -35.89
CA SER A 113 13.66 3.70 -37.25
C SER A 113 13.38 4.86 -38.21
N ALA A 114 12.57 5.84 -37.81
CA ALA A 114 12.25 7.01 -38.62
C ALA A 114 13.49 7.89 -38.88
N GLU A 115 14.35 8.06 -37.88
CA GLU A 115 15.62 8.77 -38.01
C GLU A 115 16.56 8.08 -38.99
N LEU A 116 16.69 6.75 -38.90
CA LEU A 116 17.50 5.95 -39.83
C LEU A 116 16.97 6.05 -41.26
N VAL A 117 15.66 5.96 -41.47
CA VAL A 117 15.03 6.14 -42.80
C VAL A 117 15.35 7.53 -43.36
N THR A 118 15.24 8.56 -42.53
CA THR A 118 15.55 9.94 -42.92
C THR A 118 17.03 10.11 -43.27
N ALA A 119 17.93 9.51 -42.50
CA ALA A 119 19.36 9.52 -42.77
C ALA A 119 19.71 8.80 -44.08
N VAL A 120 19.10 7.64 -44.34
CA VAL A 120 19.25 6.90 -45.61
C VAL A 120 18.77 7.73 -46.79
N ALA A 121 17.60 8.38 -46.70
CA ALA A 121 17.09 9.25 -47.76
C ALA A 121 18.07 10.41 -48.06
N ARG A 122 18.59 11.07 -47.02
CA ARG A 122 19.58 12.15 -47.17
C ARG A 122 20.86 11.68 -47.86
N LEU A 123 21.39 10.52 -47.45
CA LEU A 123 22.58 9.92 -48.05
C LEU A 123 22.33 9.51 -49.51
N GLN A 124 21.15 8.97 -49.83
CA GLN A 124 20.78 8.63 -51.21
C GLN A 124 20.71 9.85 -52.11
N ASP A 125 20.12 10.95 -51.63
CA ASP A 125 20.04 12.21 -52.38
C ASP A 125 21.41 12.84 -52.59
N GLU A 126 22.28 12.80 -51.57
CA GLU A 126 23.66 13.26 -51.69
C GLU A 126 24.46 12.40 -52.68
N ASN A 127 24.30 11.08 -52.65
CA ASN A 127 24.96 10.17 -53.59
C ASN A 127 24.48 10.41 -55.03
N LYS A 128 23.17 10.63 -55.24
CA LYS A 128 22.62 11.05 -56.55
C LYS A 128 23.21 12.37 -57.01
N ARG A 129 23.32 13.37 -56.12
CA ARG A 129 23.91 14.68 -56.44
C ARG A 129 25.38 14.56 -56.85
N LEU A 130 26.19 13.85 -56.07
CA LEU A 130 27.61 13.61 -56.36
C LEU A 130 27.80 12.87 -57.69
N ARG A 131 26.97 11.86 -57.97
CA ARG A 131 26.98 11.16 -59.27
C ARG A 131 26.67 12.08 -60.44
N ARG A 132 25.72 13.02 -60.30
CA ARG A 132 25.44 14.03 -61.33
C ARG A 132 26.63 14.97 -61.55
N THR A 133 27.30 15.40 -60.48
CA THR A 133 28.51 16.24 -60.57
C THR A 133 29.69 15.51 -61.24
N ILE A 134 29.89 14.23 -60.95
CA ILE A 134 30.96 13.42 -61.56
C ILE A 134 30.66 13.10 -63.03
N ASN A 135 29.39 12.88 -63.38
CA ASN A 135 28.98 12.54 -64.74
C ASN A 135 28.69 13.76 -65.64
N SER A 136 28.74 14.99 -65.12
CA SER A 136 28.64 16.18 -65.97
C SER A 136 29.95 16.37 -66.74
N PRO A 137 29.92 16.46 -68.08
CA PRO A 137 31.13 16.80 -68.83
C PRO A 137 31.63 18.16 -68.36
N ALA A 138 32.94 18.31 -68.19
CA ALA A 138 33.58 19.58 -67.90
C ALA A 138 33.45 20.50 -69.13
N ASP A 139 32.31 21.17 -69.28
CA ASP A 139 32.12 22.23 -70.25
C ASP A 139 32.24 23.56 -69.51
N GLY A 140 33.45 24.11 -69.57
CA GLY A 140 33.67 25.50 -69.23
C GLY A 140 33.25 26.37 -70.39
N THR A 141 32.15 27.12 -70.28
CA THR A 141 32.08 28.51 -70.78
C THR A 141 30.77 29.21 -70.38
N SER A 142 30.94 30.44 -69.91
CA SER A 142 30.13 31.63 -70.16
C SER A 142 28.62 31.63 -69.88
N ALA A 143 28.25 32.40 -68.85
CA ALA A 143 26.89 32.84 -68.58
C ALA A 143 26.25 33.64 -69.73
N PRO A 144 24.92 33.52 -69.90
CA PRO A 144 24.04 34.63 -70.28
C PRO A 144 22.93 34.88 -69.23
N PRO A 145 22.39 36.11 -69.11
CA PRO A 145 21.39 36.43 -68.10
C PRO A 145 20.07 35.75 -68.46
N SER A 146 19.65 34.78 -67.66
CA SER A 146 18.54 33.87 -67.98
C SER A 146 17.78 33.41 -66.73
N PRO A 147 16.50 32.97 -66.87
CA PRO A 147 15.51 32.62 -65.81
C PRO A 147 15.94 31.67 -64.68
N ALA A 148 17.16 31.13 -64.73
CA ALA A 148 17.79 30.41 -63.62
C ALA A 148 17.86 31.26 -62.33
N ARG A 149 18.05 32.59 -62.44
CA ARG A 149 18.08 33.47 -61.26
C ARG A 149 16.75 33.59 -60.52
N GLU A 150 15.62 33.58 -61.24
CA GLU A 150 14.29 33.61 -60.61
C GLU A 150 13.97 32.28 -59.94
N HIS A 151 14.33 31.16 -60.57
CA HIS A 151 14.19 29.83 -59.97
C HIS A 151 15.05 29.67 -58.72
N ASP A 152 16.31 30.11 -58.75
CA ASP A 152 17.20 30.08 -57.58
C ASP A 152 16.68 30.99 -56.45
N GLN A 153 16.12 32.15 -56.79
CA GLN A 153 15.51 33.05 -55.81
C GLN A 153 14.24 32.47 -55.19
N GLU A 154 13.41 31.76 -55.97
CA GLU A 154 12.25 31.03 -55.47
C GLU A 154 12.68 29.88 -54.54
N VAL A 155 13.67 29.08 -54.92
CA VAL A 155 14.22 27.99 -54.10
C VAL A 155 14.81 28.53 -52.79
N LEU A 156 15.59 29.61 -52.84
CA LEU A 156 16.11 30.27 -51.64
C LEU A 156 14.99 30.80 -50.74
N SER A 157 13.94 31.40 -51.30
CA SER A 157 12.79 31.87 -50.52
C SER A 157 12.04 30.73 -49.82
N ARG A 158 11.87 29.58 -50.50
CA ARG A 158 11.26 28.37 -49.94
C ARG A 158 12.12 27.80 -48.82
N LEU A 159 13.44 27.70 -49.02
CA LEU A 159 14.39 27.24 -48.01
C LEU A 159 14.43 28.17 -46.79
N SER A 160 14.41 29.48 -46.99
CA SER A 160 14.30 30.44 -45.89
C SER A 160 12.99 30.29 -45.14
N SER A 161 11.87 30.06 -45.84
CA SER A 161 10.56 29.82 -45.21
C SER A 161 10.53 28.53 -44.38
N THR A 162 11.09 27.43 -44.90
CA THR A 162 11.19 26.17 -44.11
C THR A 162 12.15 26.29 -42.95
N ALA A 163 13.29 26.98 -43.11
CA ALA A 163 14.23 27.23 -42.03
C ALA A 163 13.57 28.04 -40.90
N GLU A 164 12.76 29.06 -41.24
CA GLU A 164 12.04 29.86 -40.26
C GLU A 164 10.95 29.04 -39.54
N LYS A 165 10.21 28.19 -40.28
CA LYS A 165 9.26 27.26 -39.67
C LYS A 165 9.95 26.29 -38.72
N GLN A 166 11.07 25.68 -39.12
CA GLN A 166 11.84 24.77 -38.28
C GLN A 166 12.36 25.46 -37.02
N ARG A 167 12.86 26.71 -37.14
CA ARG A 167 13.24 27.52 -35.97
C ARG A 167 12.07 27.78 -35.03
N SER A 168 10.89 28.08 -35.57
CA SER A 168 9.68 28.29 -34.75
C SER A 168 9.25 27.01 -34.01
N THR A 169 9.31 25.86 -34.68
CA THR A 169 9.00 24.55 -34.07
C THR A 169 10.01 24.20 -32.98
N LEU A 170 11.30 24.41 -33.22
CA LEU A 170 12.35 24.17 -32.23
C LEU A 170 12.14 25.03 -30.97
N ARG A 171 11.85 26.33 -31.14
CA ARG A 171 11.52 27.21 -29.99
C ARG A 171 10.31 26.72 -29.22
N HIS A 172 9.27 26.25 -29.91
CA HIS A 172 8.08 25.72 -29.24
C HIS A 172 8.38 24.43 -28.47
N GLN A 173 9.14 23.51 -29.06
CA GLN A 173 9.57 22.27 -28.40
C GLN A 173 10.47 22.56 -27.20
N GLU A 174 11.36 23.55 -27.29
CA GLU A 174 12.25 23.97 -26.20
C GLU A 174 11.45 24.52 -25.02
N LEU A 175 10.41 25.32 -25.27
CA LEU A 175 9.48 25.77 -24.22
C LEU A 175 8.72 24.60 -23.58
N GLN A 176 8.20 23.67 -24.38
CA GLN A 176 7.51 22.48 -23.84
C GLN A 176 8.44 21.59 -23.00
N LEU A 177 9.70 21.44 -23.42
CA LEU A 177 10.71 20.71 -22.66
C LEU A 177 10.99 21.41 -21.33
N GLN A 178 11.09 22.74 -21.32
CA GLN A 178 11.30 23.52 -20.11
C GLN A 178 10.12 23.39 -19.14
N GLU A 179 8.88 23.43 -19.62
CA GLU A 179 7.68 23.21 -18.80
C GLU A 179 7.64 21.80 -18.21
N LYS A 180 7.95 20.78 -19.01
CA LYS A 180 8.05 19.39 -18.53
C LYS A 180 9.16 19.23 -17.49
N GLN A 181 10.31 19.87 -17.69
CA GLN A 181 11.41 19.85 -16.73
C GLN A 181 10.99 20.45 -15.39
N GLN A 182 10.33 21.61 -15.40
CA GLN A 182 9.82 22.22 -14.16
C GLN A 182 8.81 21.32 -13.43
N LEU A 183 7.95 20.62 -14.17
CA LEU A 183 7.00 19.67 -13.61
C LEU A 183 7.71 18.46 -12.99
N ILE A 184 8.75 17.92 -13.64
CA ILE A 184 9.60 16.86 -13.11
C ILE A 184 10.27 17.32 -11.81
N ASP A 185 10.85 18.52 -11.78
CA ASP A 185 11.53 19.05 -10.58
C ASP A 185 10.55 19.22 -9.41
N SER A 186 9.34 19.73 -9.68
CA SER A 186 8.27 19.85 -8.69
C SER A 186 7.82 18.48 -8.15
N LEU A 187 7.58 17.50 -9.03
CA LEU A 187 7.20 16.15 -8.61
C LEU A 187 8.31 15.47 -7.82
N THR A 188 9.56 15.66 -8.22
CA THR A 188 10.74 15.13 -7.50
C THR A 188 10.79 15.70 -6.08
N SER A 189 10.59 17.01 -5.92
CA SER A 189 10.51 17.63 -4.59
C SER A 189 9.35 17.07 -3.75
N GLN A 190 8.19 16.78 -4.35
CA GLN A 190 7.06 16.17 -3.63
C GLN A 190 7.37 14.74 -3.18
N VAL A 191 8.03 13.94 -4.04
CA VAL A 191 8.47 12.59 -3.70
C VAL A 191 9.45 12.60 -2.53
N GLU A 192 10.42 13.52 -2.54
CA GLU A 192 11.38 13.68 -1.44
C GLU A 192 10.70 14.04 -0.11
N LYS A 193 9.71 14.96 -0.15
CA LYS A 193 8.91 15.32 1.03
C LYS A 193 8.12 14.13 1.55
N LEU A 194 7.47 13.36 0.67
CA LEU A 194 6.75 12.14 1.05
C LEU A 194 7.69 11.08 1.64
N ALA A 195 8.87 10.91 1.06
CA ALA A 195 9.89 10.01 1.58
C ALA A 195 10.38 10.41 2.98
N GLN A 196 10.50 11.72 3.25
CA GLN A 196 10.82 12.23 4.58
C GLN A 196 9.69 11.93 5.58
N VAL A 197 8.44 12.26 5.26
CA VAL A 197 7.28 11.97 6.12
C VAL A 197 7.18 10.47 6.41
N SER A 198 7.42 9.62 5.41
CA SER A 198 7.40 8.17 5.56
C SER A 198 8.51 7.65 6.50
N ARG A 199 9.70 8.26 6.47
CA ARG A 199 10.77 7.97 7.44
C ARG A 199 10.37 8.38 8.85
N ASP A 200 9.77 9.55 9.02
CA ASP A 200 9.36 10.06 10.33
C ASP A 200 8.20 9.24 10.93
N LEU A 201 7.23 8.84 10.12
CA LEU A 201 6.16 7.94 10.55
C LEU A 201 6.69 6.57 11.00
N ARG A 202 7.66 5.99 10.26
CA ARG A 202 8.31 4.74 10.68
C ARG A 202 9.05 4.88 12.01
N ARG A 203 9.73 6.02 12.23
CA ARG A 203 10.39 6.31 13.51
C ARG A 203 9.38 6.42 14.66
N LYS A 204 8.27 7.17 14.45
CA LYS A 204 7.19 7.31 15.44
C LYS A 204 6.52 5.97 15.75
N HIS A 205 6.25 5.16 14.73
CA HIS A 205 5.67 3.83 14.92
C HIS A 205 6.57 2.95 15.80
N LYS A 206 7.89 2.92 15.52
CA LYS A 206 8.86 2.18 16.35
C LYS A 206 8.91 2.69 17.80
N GLN A 207 8.81 4.01 18.00
CA GLN A 207 8.76 4.60 19.34
C GLN A 207 7.48 4.20 20.10
N LEU A 208 6.31 4.24 19.45
CA LEU A 208 5.04 3.82 20.04
C LEU A 208 5.04 2.33 20.35
N GLN A 209 5.55 1.50 19.45
CA GLN A 209 5.69 0.06 19.67
C GLN A 209 6.58 -0.27 20.88
N ASN A 210 7.68 0.47 21.06
CA ASN A 210 8.53 0.33 22.24
C ASN A 210 7.82 0.77 23.54
N GLN A 211 7.08 1.88 23.50
CA GLN A 211 6.29 2.33 24.65
C GLN A 211 5.22 1.32 25.04
N MET A 212 4.49 0.77 24.06
CA MET A 212 3.51 -0.28 24.29
C MET A 212 4.13 -1.51 24.95
N ARG A 213 5.33 -1.93 24.50
CA ARG A 213 6.05 -3.04 25.13
C ARG A 213 6.40 -2.75 26.59
N LEU A 214 6.94 -1.56 26.89
CA LEU A 214 7.25 -1.15 28.26
C LEU A 214 6.01 -1.15 29.16
N VAL A 215 4.89 -0.59 28.69
CA VAL A 215 3.63 -0.60 29.45
C VAL A 215 3.14 -2.02 29.71
N CYS A 216 3.28 -2.93 28.74
CA CYS A 216 2.95 -4.34 28.95
C CYS A 216 3.85 -5.00 30.01
N GLU A 217 5.15 -4.71 29.99
CA GLU A 217 6.12 -5.19 30.99
C GLU A 217 5.77 -4.67 32.39
N GLU A 218 5.54 -3.36 32.54
CA GLU A 218 5.11 -2.73 33.81
C GLU A 218 3.79 -3.34 34.32
N ARG A 219 2.81 -3.56 33.43
CA ARG A 219 1.56 -4.23 33.79
C ARG A 219 1.82 -5.64 34.33
N THR A 220 2.70 -6.41 33.68
CA THR A 220 3.03 -7.77 34.15
C THR A 220 3.73 -7.77 35.51
N GLU A 221 4.63 -6.81 35.76
CA GLU A 221 5.29 -6.65 37.06
C GLU A 221 4.30 -6.28 38.16
N LEU A 222 3.42 -5.31 37.91
CA LEU A 222 2.38 -4.90 38.86
C LEU A 222 1.42 -6.06 39.17
N SER A 223 0.99 -6.81 38.15
CA SER A 223 0.15 -8.00 38.35
C SER A 223 0.85 -9.05 39.21
N ALA A 224 2.15 -9.26 39.04
CA ALA A 224 2.93 -10.18 39.88
C ALA A 224 3.02 -9.70 41.35
N ILE A 225 3.22 -8.39 41.56
CA ILE A 225 3.23 -7.79 42.91
C ILE A 225 1.87 -7.98 43.59
N VAL A 226 0.78 -7.66 42.90
CA VAL A 226 -0.59 -7.81 43.42
C VAL A 226 -0.87 -9.27 43.78
N GLN A 227 -0.50 -10.23 42.93
CA GLN A 227 -0.65 -11.65 43.23
C GLN A 227 0.16 -12.09 44.45
N SER A 228 1.40 -11.60 44.61
CA SER A 228 2.22 -11.88 45.80
C SER A 228 1.55 -11.35 47.07
N GLN A 229 1.09 -10.10 47.06
CA GLN A 229 0.41 -9.49 48.20
C GLN A 229 -0.88 -10.23 48.56
N GLN A 230 -1.65 -10.67 47.57
CA GLN A 230 -2.86 -11.45 47.81
C GLN A 230 -2.56 -12.79 48.49
N ARG A 231 -1.45 -13.46 48.11
CA ARG A 231 -0.99 -14.69 48.78
C ARG A 231 -0.61 -14.41 50.24
N ASP A 232 0.13 -13.34 50.50
CA ASP A 232 0.53 -12.95 51.86
C ASP A 232 -0.67 -12.61 52.76
N ILE A 233 -1.68 -11.91 52.22
CA ILE A 233 -2.93 -11.65 52.95
C ILE A 233 -3.63 -12.97 53.29
N THR A 234 -3.70 -13.90 52.33
CA THR A 234 -4.36 -15.19 52.52
C THR A 234 -3.65 -16.03 53.59
N THR A 235 -2.32 -16.06 53.60
CA THR A 235 -1.54 -16.80 54.62
C THR A 235 -1.71 -16.18 56.00
N LEU A 236 -1.71 -14.84 56.12
CA LEU A 236 -1.97 -14.16 57.38
C LEU A 236 -3.37 -14.47 57.93
N GLN A 237 -4.40 -14.40 57.09
CA GLN A 237 -5.78 -14.74 57.47
C GLN A 237 -5.90 -16.19 57.98
N GLN A 238 -5.21 -17.14 57.34
CA GLN A 238 -5.17 -18.54 57.79
C GLN A 238 -4.46 -18.68 59.14
N SER A 239 -3.36 -17.94 59.37
CA SER A 239 -2.63 -17.98 60.63
C SER A 239 -3.42 -17.37 61.80
N ASP A 240 -4.17 -16.29 61.55
CA ASP A 240 -5.06 -15.67 62.55
C ASP A 240 -6.26 -16.58 62.87
N ALA A 241 -6.76 -17.33 61.89
CA ALA A 241 -7.81 -18.33 62.10
C ALA A 241 -7.31 -19.55 62.91
N HIS A 242 -6.02 -19.88 62.84
CA HIS A 242 -5.41 -20.97 63.64
C HIS A 242 -5.05 -20.56 65.07
N ASN A 243 -4.92 -19.26 65.35
CA ASN A 243 -4.54 -18.71 66.66
C ASN A 243 -5.75 -18.27 67.53
N LYS A 244 -6.98 -18.48 67.06
CA LYS A 244 -8.23 -18.27 67.82
C LYS A 244 -8.85 -19.61 68.21
#